data_AF-A0AA45WQ54-F1
#
_entry.id   AF-A0AA45WQ54-F1
#
_cell.length_a   1.000
_cell.length_b   1.000
_cell.length_c   1.000
_cell.angle_alpha   90.00
_cell.angle_beta   90.00
_cell.angle_gamma   90.00
#
_symmetry.space_group_name_H-M   'P 1'
#
loop_
_entity.id
_entity.type
_entity.pdbx_description
1 polymer ?
#
loop_
_entity_poly.entity_id
_entity_poly.type
_entity_poly.pdbx_seq_one_letter_code
_entity_poly.pdbx_strand_id
1 'polypeptide(L)'
;MLKLQLEGRVNQVQPFLMDLDRRPDLVVKKHENFIAGLQPEDKISVTCYVDRSPNPKRRMRIAQLLCRDGVEIRIPLLDVMEVDMANGTRLIAGRSYDIFADNKKRAI
;
A
#
# COMPACT_ATOMS: atom_id res chain seq x y z
N MET A 1 -1.95 -12.96 13.96
CA MET A 1 -2.16 -13.74 12.73
C MET A 1 -3.62 -14.13 12.58
N LEU A 2 -4.26 -13.63 11.54
CA LEU A 2 -5.60 -14.01 11.10
C LEU A 2 -5.48 -14.89 9.85
N LYS A 3 -6.32 -15.91 9.75
CA LYS A 3 -6.50 -16.71 8.55
C LYS A 3 -7.69 -16.17 7.77
N LEU A 4 -7.50 -15.88 6.49
CA LEU A 4 -8.54 -15.47 5.54
C LEU A 4 -8.72 -16.56 4.50
N GLN A 5 -9.95 -17.07 4.35
CA GLN A 5 -10.33 -17.94 3.25
C GLN A 5 -11.06 -17.11 2.21
N LEU A 6 -10.59 -17.12 0.97
CA LEU A 6 -11.21 -16.41 -0.15
C LEU A 6 -11.65 -17.43 -1.19
N GLU A 7 -12.94 -17.41 -1.54
CA GLU A 7 -13.53 -18.32 -2.51
C GLU A 7 -14.31 -17.52 -3.55
N GLY A 8 -14.11 -17.84 -4.82
CA GLY A 8 -14.77 -17.12 -5.91
C GLY A 8 -14.15 -17.42 -7.26
N ARG A 9 -14.50 -16.61 -8.25
CA ARG A 9 -13.86 -16.66 -9.57
C ARG A 9 -12.51 -15.96 -9.54
N VAL A 10 -11.57 -16.39 -10.39
CA VAL A 10 -10.23 -15.80 -10.47
C VAL A 10 -10.28 -14.28 -10.70
N ASN A 11 -11.15 -13.81 -11.59
CA ASN A 11 -11.33 -12.37 -11.89
C ASN A 11 -11.87 -11.54 -10.71
N GLN A 12 -12.40 -12.18 -9.66
CA GLN A 12 -12.86 -11.53 -8.43
C GLN A 12 -11.83 -11.65 -7.30
N VAL A 13 -11.25 -12.84 -7.14
CA VAL A 13 -10.33 -13.16 -6.05
C VAL A 13 -8.96 -12.51 -6.27
N GLN A 14 -8.44 -12.52 -7.50
CA GLN A 14 -7.11 -11.98 -7.78
C GLN A 14 -7.01 -10.47 -7.54
N PRO A 15 -7.94 -9.61 -8.01
CA PRO A 15 -7.90 -8.18 -7.68
C PRO A 15 -7.99 -7.93 -6.17
N PHE A 16 -8.82 -8.68 -5.45
CA PHE A 16 -8.93 -8.56 -4.00
C PHE A 16 -7.61 -8.88 -3.28
N LEU A 17 -6.91 -9.94 -3.70
CA LEU A 17 -5.59 -10.29 -3.16
C LEU A 17 -4.56 -9.18 -3.42
N MET A 18 -4.56 -8.60 -4.62
CA MET A 18 -3.68 -7.48 -4.95
C MET A 18 -3.96 -6.25 -4.08
N ASP A 19 -5.23 -5.94 -3.81
CA ASP A 19 -5.60 -4.84 -2.93
C ASP A 19 -5.21 -5.12 -1.47
N LEU A 20 -5.32 -6.37 -1.03
CA LEU A 20 -4.93 -6.81 0.31
C LEU A 20 -3.41 -6.65 0.53
N ASP A 21 -2.59 -7.01 -0.45
CA ASP A 21 -1.13 -6.85 -0.40
C ASP A 21 -0.70 -5.37 -0.35
N ARG A 22 -1.51 -4.46 -0.90
CA ARG A 22 -1.22 -3.03 -0.96
C ARG A 22 -1.67 -2.27 0.30
N ARG A 23 -2.36 -2.92 1.24
CA ARG A 23 -2.86 -2.25 2.44
C ARG A 23 -1.73 -1.95 3.44
N PRO A 24 -1.51 -0.69 3.82
CA PRO A 24 -0.40 -0.30 4.69
C PRO A 24 -0.57 -0.77 6.14
N ASP A 25 -1.80 -1.11 6.55
CA ASP A 25 -2.13 -1.60 7.89
C ASP A 25 -2.03 -3.12 8.05
N LEU A 26 -1.80 -3.85 6.94
CA LEU A 26 -1.71 -5.31 6.92
C LEU A 26 -0.36 -5.77 6.37
N VAL A 27 0.10 -6.91 6.86
CA VAL A 27 1.24 -7.63 6.29
C VAL A 27 0.75 -9.01 5.90
N VAL A 28 0.73 -9.28 4.59
CA VAL A 28 0.40 -10.60 4.06
C VAL A 28 1.65 -11.46 4.10
N LYS A 29 1.58 -12.61 4.78
CA LYS A 29 2.74 -13.48 5.04
C LYS A 29 2.90 -14.58 3.99
N LYS A 30 1.78 -15.11 3.49
CA LYS A 30 1.74 -16.26 2.58
C LYS A 30 0.39 -16.36 1.89
N HIS A 31 0.42 -16.76 0.62
CA HIS A 31 -0.71 -17.30 -0.12
C HIS A 31 -0.52 -18.82 -0.28
N GLU A 32 -1.51 -19.61 0.11
CA GLU A 32 -1.56 -21.04 -0.19
C GLU A 32 -2.61 -21.32 -1.26
N ASN A 33 -2.35 -22.32 -2.11
CA ASN A 33 -3.24 -22.77 -3.19
C ASN A 33 -3.45 -21.77 -4.34
N PHE A 34 -2.55 -20.79 -4.51
CA PHE A 34 -2.53 -19.97 -5.72
C PHE A 34 -1.93 -20.76 -6.88
N ILE A 35 -2.76 -21.13 -7.86
CA ILE A 35 -2.33 -21.88 -9.05
C ILE A 35 -2.17 -20.90 -10.21
N ALA A 36 -0.98 -20.88 -10.81
CA ALA A 36 -0.73 -20.10 -12.03
C ALA A 36 -1.38 -20.77 -13.26
N GLY A 37 -1.92 -19.97 -14.19
CA GLY A 37 -2.50 -20.46 -15.44
C GLY A 37 -4.01 -20.72 -15.43
N LEU A 38 -4.73 -20.27 -14.39
CA LEU A 38 -6.18 -20.33 -14.34
C LEU A 38 -6.83 -19.28 -15.27
N GLN A 39 -7.98 -19.62 -15.83
CA GLN A 39 -8.81 -18.73 -16.62
C GLN A 39 -9.62 -17.80 -15.71
N PRO A 40 -10.03 -16.61 -16.20
CA PRO A 40 -10.76 -15.62 -15.40
C PRO A 40 -12.03 -16.15 -14.71
N GLU A 41 -12.71 -17.11 -15.33
CA GLU A 41 -13.97 -17.69 -14.84
C GLU A 41 -13.79 -18.92 -13.94
N ASP A 42 -12.56 -19.43 -13.82
CA ASP A 42 -12.28 -20.59 -12.98
C ASP A 42 -12.55 -20.27 -11.51
N LYS A 43 -13.08 -21.27 -10.79
CA LYS A 43 -13.28 -21.16 -9.33
C LYS A 43 -11.97 -21.47 -8.61
N ILE A 44 -11.63 -20.65 -7.65
CA ILE A 44 -10.44 -20.79 -6.81
C ILE A 44 -10.80 -20.61 -5.32
N SER A 45 -10.06 -21.30 -4.46
CA SER A 45 -10.07 -21.10 -3.00
C SER A 45 -8.63 -20.82 -2.54
N VAL A 46 -8.39 -19.61 -2.05
CA VAL A 46 -7.07 -19.15 -1.59
C VAL A 46 -7.10 -18.97 -0.08
N THR A 47 -6.09 -19.52 0.59
CA THR A 47 -5.86 -19.26 2.01
C THR A 47 -4.77 -18.20 2.16
N CYS A 48 -5.07 -17.15 2.91
CA CYS A 48 -4.16 -16.04 3.18
C CYS A 48 -3.89 -15.96 4.69
N TYR A 49 -2.64 -15.72 5.07
CA TYR A 49 -2.28 -15.43 6.46
C TYR A 49 -1.87 -13.96 6.57
N VAL A 50 -2.60 -13.20 7.38
CA VAL A 50 -2.39 -11.76 7.55
C VAL A 50 -2.13 -11.38 9.00
N ASP A 51 -1.25 -10.40 9.18
CA ASP A 51 -1.03 -9.74 10.46
C ASP A 51 -1.40 -8.26 10.34
N ARG A 52 -1.81 -7.65 11.46
CA ARG A 52 -1.77 -6.19 11.55
C ARG A 52 -0.32 -5.76 11.53
N SER A 53 -0.03 -4.71 10.75
CA SER A 53 1.28 -4.08 10.76
C SER A 53 1.64 -3.68 12.21
N PRO A 54 2.80 -4.12 12.73
CA PRO A 54 3.16 -3.94 14.14
C PRO A 54 3.41 -2.48 14.53
N ASN A 55 3.36 -1.55 13.56
CA ASN A 55 3.67 -0.15 13.83
C ASN A 55 2.72 0.82 13.08
N PRO A 56 1.51 1.08 13.62
CA PRO A 56 0.59 2.04 13.02
C PRO A 56 1.13 3.48 12.98
N LYS A 57 2.17 3.81 13.75
CA LYS A 57 2.88 5.11 13.69
C LYS A 57 3.89 5.21 12.53
N ARG A 58 4.27 4.09 11.90
CA ARG A 58 5.11 4.04 10.67
C ARG A 58 4.32 4.23 9.38
N ARG A 59 3.02 4.56 9.44
CA ARG A 59 2.24 4.95 8.27
C ARG A 59 2.72 6.26 7.64
N MET A 60 3.57 7.01 8.34
CA MET A 60 4.24 8.18 7.80
C MET A 60 5.52 7.79 7.06
N ARG A 61 5.60 8.07 5.76
CA ARG A 61 6.84 8.08 4.98
C ARG A 61 7.14 9.49 4.52
N ILE A 62 8.42 9.81 4.34
CA ILE A 62 8.85 11.10 3.81
C ILE A 62 9.29 10.85 2.37
N ALA A 63 8.56 11.38 1.40
CA ALA A 63 9.04 11.44 0.02
C ALA A 63 10.08 12.57 -0.07
N GLN A 64 11.28 12.23 -0.56
CA GLN A 64 12.39 13.16 -0.71
C GLN A 64 12.60 13.44 -2.20
N LEU A 65 12.61 14.71 -2.56
CA LEU A 65 12.87 15.20 -3.92
C LEU A 65 14.11 16.07 -3.86
N LEU A 66 15.18 15.62 -4.52
CA LEU A 66 16.41 16.40 -4.66
C LEU A 66 16.31 17.26 -5.93
N CYS A 67 16.30 18.57 -5.74
CA CYS A 67 16.27 19.54 -6.83
C CYS A 67 17.67 19.67 -7.47
N ARG A 68 17.74 20.21 -8.69
CA ARG A 68 19.01 20.38 -9.42
C ARG A 68 20.00 21.32 -8.72
N ASP A 69 19.49 22.24 -7.91
CA ASP A 69 20.26 23.19 -7.10
C ASP A 69 20.72 22.59 -5.75
N GLY A 70 20.44 21.31 -5.50
CA GLY A 70 20.79 20.61 -4.26
C GLY A 70 19.78 20.83 -3.12
N VAL A 71 18.70 21.57 -3.35
CA VAL A 71 17.63 21.73 -2.34
C VAL A 71 16.83 20.44 -2.22
N GLU A 72 16.66 19.95 -0.99
CA GLU A 72 15.82 18.79 -0.70
C GLU A 72 14.41 19.23 -0.29
N ILE A 73 13.40 18.79 -1.05
CA ILE A 73 11.99 18.93 -0.68
C ILE A 73 11.56 17.64 0.01
N ARG A 74 11.06 17.76 1.25
CA ARG A 74 10.61 16.64 2.08
C ARG A 74 9.10 16.71 2.24
N ILE A 75 8.39 15.72 1.70
CA ILE A 75 6.93 15.64 1.76
C ILE A 75 6.54 14.51 2.72
N PRO A 76 6.11 14.83 3.96
CA PRO A 76 5.56 13.81 4.85
C PRO A 76 4.20 13.37 4.32
N LEU A 77 4.05 12.06 4.15
CA LEU A 77 2.86 11.40 3.64
C LEU A 77 2.42 10.31 4.62
N LEU A 78 1.14 10.26 4.92
CA LEU A 78 0.49 9.20 5.67
C LEU A 78 -0.15 8.16 4.76
N ASP A 79 -0.30 6.95 5.29
CA ASP A 79 -0.96 5.82 4.64
C ASP A 79 -0.41 5.60 3.22
N VAL A 80 0.92 5.68 3.09
CA VAL A 80 1.59 5.67 1.79
C VAL A 80 1.45 4.32 1.12
N MET A 81 0.92 4.33 -0.10
CA MET A 81 0.93 3.24 -1.06
C MET A 81 2.01 3.50 -2.11
N GLU A 82 2.66 2.43 -2.55
CA GLU A 82 3.73 2.49 -3.52
C GLU A 82 3.57 1.37 -4.53
N VAL A 83 3.67 1.71 -5.81
CA VAL A 83 3.51 0.76 -6.91
C VAL A 83 4.60 1.02 -7.93
N ASP A 84 5.35 -0.03 -8.26
CA ASP A 84 6.26 0.01 -9.40
C ASP A 84 5.44 -0.13 -10.68
N MET A 85 5.54 0.85 -11.56
CA MET A 85 4.92 0.87 -12.88
C MET A 85 5.88 0.30 -13.92
N ALA A 86 5.35 -0.07 -15.08
CA ALA A 86 6.19 -0.45 -16.21
C ALA A 86 7.18 0.68 -16.55
N ASN A 87 8.40 0.32 -16.96
CA ASN A 87 9.50 1.23 -17.33
C ASN A 87 10.26 1.89 -16.16
N GLY A 88 10.27 1.26 -14.98
CA GLY A 88 11.06 1.73 -13.84
C GLY A 88 10.51 3.01 -13.18
N THR A 89 9.29 3.40 -13.53
CA THR A 89 8.59 4.52 -12.89
C THR A 89 7.94 4.02 -11.60
N ARG A 90 8.10 4.75 -10.50
CA ARG A 90 7.46 4.40 -9.23
C ARG A 90 6.36 5.41 -8.90
N LEU A 91 5.15 4.94 -8.68
CA LEU A 91 4.03 5.74 -8.19
C LEU A 91 4.01 5.69 -6.67
N ILE A 92 4.11 6.86 -6.02
CA ILE A 92 3.97 7.00 -4.57
C ILE A 92 2.72 7.84 -4.32
N ALA A 93 1.76 7.29 -3.58
CA ALA A 93 0.52 7.97 -3.22
C ALA A 93 0.33 7.93 -1.71
N GLY A 94 -0.11 9.03 -1.11
CA GLY A 94 -0.37 9.10 0.32
C GLY A 94 -1.11 10.38 0.68
N ARG A 95 -1.57 10.48 1.91
CA ARG A 95 -2.22 11.68 2.43
C ARG A 95 -1.16 12.63 2.97
N SER A 96 -1.02 13.80 2.38
CA SER A 96 -0.23 14.86 3.00
C SER A 96 -1.12 15.68 3.93
N TYR A 97 -0.63 16.00 5.12
CA TYR A 97 -1.19 17.10 5.88
C TYR A 97 -0.52 18.37 5.41
N ASP A 98 -1.31 19.28 4.86
CA ASP A 98 -0.80 20.57 4.42
C ASP A 98 -0.33 21.38 5.63
N ILE A 99 0.99 21.48 5.80
CA ILE A 99 1.61 22.35 6.81
C ILE A 99 1.55 23.83 6.40
N PHE A 100 1.06 24.14 5.19
CA PHE A 100 0.69 25.49 4.77
C PHE A 100 -0.76 25.85 5.11
N ALA A 101 -1.51 24.96 5.78
CA ALA A 101 -2.73 25.31 6.49
C ALA A 101 -2.39 26.19 7.72
N ASP A 102 -2.10 27.45 7.41
CA ASP A 102 -2.03 28.61 8.30
C ASP A 102 -1.02 28.57 9.46
N ASN A 103 0.24 28.90 9.15
CA ASN A 103 1.20 29.41 10.14
C ASN A 103 0.87 30.86 10.60
N LYS A 104 -0.38 31.34 10.47
CA LYS A 104 -0.80 32.57 11.14
C LYS A 104 -0.91 32.32 12.65
N LYS A 105 0.20 32.61 13.32
CA LYS A 105 0.31 33.12 14.70
C LYS A 105 -0.64 32.47 15.72
N ARG A 106 -0.15 31.45 16.41
CA ARG A 106 -0.47 31.32 17.85
C ARG A 106 0.57 32.11 18.63
N ALA A 107 0.34 33.41 18.73
CA ALA A 107 0.85 34.21 19.82
C ALA A 107 -0.27 34.26 20.87
N ILE A 108 -0.18 33.42 21.90
CA ILE A 108 -0.63 33.67 23.28
C ILE A 108 0.32 32.86 24.18
#